data_AF-A0A2N6LPL2-F1
#
_entry.id   AF-A0A2N6LPL2-F1
#
_cell.length_a   1.000
_cell.length_b   1.000
_cell.length_c   1.000
_cell.angle_alpha   90.00
_cell.angle_beta   90.00
_cell.angle_gamma   90.00
#
_symmetry.space_group_name_H-M   'P 1'
#
loop_
_entity.id
_entity.type
_entity.pdbx_description
1 polymer ?
#
loop_
_entity_poly.entity_id
_entity_poly.type
_entity_poly.pdbx_seq_one_letter_code
_entity_poly.pdbx_strand_id
1 'polypeptide(L)'
;MNKKKSMLPSKFSFSSHNCIKEDENREACPRCGSLNLIQSTNLPGIHWGEVRCSDCGRHLKWLPSPKIEEAHQKRILLIDSLLPVTKGWENFYLKNIRDIRKLSPKQQEKLDQIANRHAQGGAA
;
A
#
# COMPACT_ATOMS: atom_id res chain seq x y z
N MET A 1 47.79 41.89 17.36
CA MET A 1 47.93 41.70 15.89
C MET A 1 46.76 40.85 15.41
N ASN A 2 46.03 41.37 14.42
CA ASN A 2 44.85 40.78 13.79
C ASN A 2 45.19 39.61 12.86
N LYS A 3 44.28 38.62 12.75
CA LYS A 3 43.79 37.92 11.52
C LYS A 3 42.83 36.79 11.96
N LYS A 4 41.51 37.01 11.98
CA LYS A 4 40.51 36.80 10.91
C LYS A 4 40.50 35.38 10.27
N LYS A 5 39.44 34.64 10.62
CA LYS A 5 38.49 33.82 9.82
C LYS A 5 39.04 32.86 8.74
N SER A 6 38.59 31.61 8.81
CA SER A 6 37.69 31.06 7.78
C SER A 6 36.91 29.84 8.27
N MET A 7 35.58 29.96 8.22
CA MET A 7 34.64 28.85 8.15
C MET A 7 34.81 28.18 6.78
N LEU A 8 34.76 26.84 6.72
CA LEU A 8 34.23 26.14 5.56
C LEU A 8 33.36 24.94 6.01
N PRO A 9 32.24 24.69 5.30
CA PRO A 9 31.15 23.86 5.77
C PRO A 9 31.39 22.36 5.57
N SER A 10 30.86 21.59 6.52
CA SER A 10 30.60 20.16 6.44
C SER A 10 29.91 19.81 5.11
N LYS A 11 30.52 18.92 4.34
CA LYS A 11 29.91 18.29 3.17
C LYS A 11 28.83 17.33 3.66
N PHE A 12 27.63 17.85 3.94
CA PHE A 12 26.42 17.04 4.00
C PHE A 12 26.10 16.55 2.59
N SER A 13 26.59 15.36 2.25
CA SER A 13 26.05 14.60 1.13
C SER A 13 24.64 14.14 1.53
N PHE A 14 23.63 14.87 1.10
CA PHE A 14 22.26 14.35 1.06
C PHE A 14 22.19 13.33 -0.08
N SER A 15 22.56 12.08 0.21
CA SER A 15 21.99 10.97 -0.56
C SER A 15 20.56 10.80 -0.09
N SER A 16 19.63 11.32 -0.87
CA SER A 16 18.19 11.08 -0.75
C SER A 16 17.87 9.61 -1.03
N HIS A 17 18.25 8.72 -0.12
CA HIS A 17 17.54 7.46 0.02
C HIS A 17 16.21 7.81 0.67
N ASN A 18 15.13 7.67 -0.09
CA ASN A 18 13.78 7.59 0.45
C ASN A 18 13.76 6.49 1.51
N CYS A 19 14.01 6.86 2.76
CA CYS A 19 13.82 6.00 3.91
C CYS A 19 12.32 6.00 4.16
N ILE A 20 11.63 5.14 3.42
CA ILE A 20 10.22 4.87 3.63
C ILE A 20 10.10 4.20 5.00
N LYS A 21 9.22 4.77 5.83
CA LYS A 21 8.91 4.36 7.20
C LYS A 21 8.86 2.83 7.34
N GLU A 22 9.41 2.36 8.45
CA GLU A 22 9.50 0.96 8.85
C GLU A 22 8.10 0.33 8.88
N ASP A 23 7.73 -0.41 7.83
CA ASP A 23 6.70 -1.43 7.92
C ASP A 23 7.32 -2.68 8.57
N GLU A 24 6.74 -3.09 9.69
CA GLU A 24 7.20 -4.09 10.68
C GLU A 24 7.22 -5.55 10.17
N ASN A 25 7.31 -5.79 8.86
CA ASN A 25 7.44 -7.14 8.31
C ASN A 25 8.15 -7.16 6.94
N ARG A 26 9.41 -6.71 6.89
CA ARG A 26 10.26 -6.97 5.73
C ARG A 26 10.75 -8.42 5.77
N GLU A 27 9.98 -9.32 5.17
CA GLU A 27 10.40 -10.72 5.00
C GLU A 27 11.75 -10.77 4.27
N ALA A 28 12.73 -11.45 4.86
CA ALA A 28 14.06 -11.62 4.27
C ALA A 28 13.98 -12.37 2.92
N CYS A 29 14.96 -12.14 2.05
CA CYS A 29 15.07 -12.87 0.81
C CYS A 29 15.15 -14.38 1.10
N PRO A 30 14.22 -15.22 0.60
CA PRO A 30 14.20 -16.66 0.89
C PRO A 30 15.33 -17.43 0.19
N ARG A 31 16.20 -16.76 -0.57
CA ARG A 31 17.38 -17.38 -1.21
C ARG A 31 18.66 -17.11 -0.42
N CYS A 32 18.93 -15.86 -0.08
CA CYS A 32 20.20 -15.46 0.53
C CYS A 32 20.06 -14.91 1.96
N GLY A 33 18.83 -14.79 2.49
CA GLY A 33 18.57 -14.24 3.83
C GLY A 33 18.73 -12.72 3.94
N SER A 34 19.08 -12.03 2.85
CA SER A 34 19.27 -10.58 2.88
C SER A 34 17.95 -9.83 3.10
N LEU A 35 18.01 -8.77 3.92
CA LEU A 35 16.93 -7.80 4.13
C LEU A 35 16.96 -6.66 3.10
N ASN A 36 17.98 -6.61 2.24
CA ASN A 36 18.14 -5.58 1.24
C ASN A 36 17.23 -5.88 0.04
N LEU A 37 16.02 -5.31 0.09
CA LEU A 37 15.02 -5.43 -0.95
C LEU A 37 14.87 -4.10 -1.68
N ILE A 38 14.86 -4.16 -3.01
CA ILE A 38 14.63 -3.00 -3.87
C ILE A 38 13.29 -3.15 -4.59
N GLN A 39 12.59 -2.02 -4.70
CA GLN A 39 11.37 -1.90 -5.49
C GLN A 39 11.70 -1.23 -6.82
N SER A 40 11.18 -1.77 -7.91
CA SER A 40 11.31 -1.18 -9.25
C SER A 40 9.91 -1.01 -9.83
N THR A 41 9.61 0.17 -10.34
CA THR A 41 8.29 0.54 -10.86
C THR A 41 8.40 0.96 -12.33
N ASN A 42 7.26 1.06 -13.02
CA ASN A 42 7.16 1.36 -14.44
C ASN A 42 7.97 0.38 -15.31
N LEU A 43 7.84 -0.91 -15.00
CA LEU A 43 8.54 -1.95 -15.74
C LEU A 43 8.00 -2.04 -17.18
N PRO A 44 8.85 -2.41 -18.15
CA PRO A 44 8.39 -2.74 -19.49
C PRO A 44 7.54 -4.02 -19.44
N GLY A 45 6.25 -3.95 -19.81
CA GLY A 45 5.35 -5.10 -19.91
C GLY A 45 4.04 -4.94 -19.13
N ILE A 46 3.48 -6.07 -18.68
CA ILE A 46 2.15 -6.13 -18.05
C ILE A 46 2.15 -5.79 -16.55
N HIS A 47 3.31 -5.87 -15.89
CA HIS A 47 3.44 -5.63 -14.46
C HIS A 47 3.83 -4.17 -14.20
N TRP A 48 3.19 -3.53 -13.23
CA TRP A 48 3.52 -2.15 -12.88
C TRP A 48 4.87 -2.03 -12.17
N GLY A 49 5.18 -2.97 -11.27
CA GLY A 49 6.43 -2.98 -10.54
C GLY A 49 6.74 -4.32 -9.92
N GLU A 50 7.93 -4.45 -9.37
CA GLU A 50 8.42 -5.66 -8.71
C GLU A 50 9.22 -5.34 -7.45
N VAL A 51 9.28 -6.31 -6.56
CA VAL A 51 10.23 -6.35 -5.44
C VAL A 51 11.24 -7.45 -5.74
N ARG A 52 12.53 -7.10 -5.68
CA ARG A 52 13.64 -8.05 -5.83
C ARG A 52 14.70 -7.84 -4.76
N CYS A 53 15.47 -8.88 -4.46
CA CYS A 53 16.64 -8.75 -3.60
C CYS A 53 17.76 -8.01 -4.34
N SER A 54 18.38 -7.01 -3.72
CA SER A 54 19.53 -6.30 -4.30
C SER A 54 20.74 -7.20 -4.44
N ASP A 55 20.94 -8.12 -3.51
CA ASP A 55 22.20 -8.85 -3.36
C ASP A 55 22.25 -10.06 -4.31
N CYS A 56 21.14 -10.78 -4.45
CA CYS A 56 21.07 -11.97 -5.32
C CYS A 56 20.19 -11.79 -6.57
N GLY A 57 19.57 -10.62 -6.74
CA GLY A 57 18.70 -10.31 -7.88
C GLY A 57 17.38 -11.09 -7.93
N ARG A 58 17.07 -11.92 -6.94
CA ARG A 58 15.86 -12.77 -6.94
C ARG A 58 14.60 -11.92 -6.88
N HIS A 59 13.71 -12.12 -7.85
CA HIS A 59 12.34 -11.61 -7.81
C HIS A 59 11.56 -12.23 -6.65
N LEU A 60 10.85 -11.40 -5.89
CA LEU A 60 10.07 -11.80 -4.71
C LEU A 60 8.57 -11.70 -4.97
N LYS A 61 8.10 -10.54 -5.46
CA LYS A 61 6.68 -10.32 -5.75
C LYS A 61 6.47 -9.19 -6.73
N TRP A 62 5.37 -9.27 -7.48
CA TRP A 62 4.87 -8.16 -8.29
C TRP A 62 4.14 -7.14 -7.41
N LEU A 63 4.34 -5.87 -7.71
CA LEU A 63 3.62 -4.76 -7.10
C LEU A 63 2.34 -4.48 -7.89
N PRO A 64 1.21 -4.25 -7.21
CA PRO A 64 -0.02 -3.81 -7.86
C PRO A 64 0.16 -2.42 -8.48
N SER A 65 -0.63 -2.10 -9.49
CA SER A 65 -0.63 -0.73 -10.03
C SER A 65 -1.26 0.25 -9.04
N PRO A 66 -0.84 1.54 -9.03
CA PRO A 66 -1.37 2.56 -8.13
C PRO A 66 -2.89 2.69 -8.26
N LYS A 67 -3.43 2.61 -9.47
CA LYS A 67 -4.87 2.65 -9.74
C LYS A 67 -5.64 1.55 -9.01
N ILE A 68 -5.10 0.33 -8.97
CA ILE A 68 -5.74 -0.80 -8.28
C ILE A 68 -5.66 -0.58 -6.76
N GLU A 69 -4.52 -0.12 -6.27
CA GLU A 69 -4.31 0.11 -4.83
C GLU A 69 -5.19 1.26 -4.30
N GLU A 70 -5.32 2.35 -5.06
CA GLU A 70 -6.24 3.45 -4.71
C GLU A 70 -7.70 3.00 -4.65
N ALA A 71 -8.14 2.17 -5.62
CA ALA A 71 -9.49 1.63 -5.63
C ALA A 71 -9.73 0.69 -4.44
N HIS A 72 -8.74 -0.12 -4.09
CA HIS A 72 -8.76 -0.98 -2.91
C HIS A 72 -8.84 -0.17 -1.63
N GLN A 73 -8.02 0.88 -1.47
CA GLN A 73 -8.02 1.73 -0.30
C GLN A 73 -9.35 2.46 -0.11
N LYS A 74 -9.90 3.04 -1.19
CA LYS A 74 -11.24 3.67 -1.17
C LYS A 74 -12.32 2.68 -0.73
N ARG A 75 -12.25 1.43 -1.21
CA ARG A 75 -13.18 0.37 -0.82
C ARG A 75 -13.02 0.00 0.66
N ILE A 76 -11.80 -0.17 1.16
CA ILE A 76 -11.58 -0.47 2.58
C ILE A 76 -12.20 0.61 3.45
N LEU A 77 -11.97 1.89 3.12
CA LEU A 77 -12.54 3.01 3.86
C LEU A 77 -14.08 3.01 3.85
N LEU A 78 -14.69 2.67 2.71
CA LEU A 78 -16.14 2.51 2.60
C LEU A 78 -16.64 1.31 3.44
N ILE A 79 -15.96 0.17 3.39
CA ILE A 79 -16.33 -1.00 4.18
C ILE A 79 -16.22 -0.69 5.67
N ASP A 80 -15.12 -0.06 6.09
CA ASP A 80 -14.86 0.30 7.47
C ASP A 80 -15.90 1.30 8.01
N SER A 81 -16.43 2.20 7.17
CA SER A 81 -17.54 3.09 7.57
C SER A 81 -18.90 2.38 7.65
N LEU A 82 -19.09 1.29 6.90
CA LEU A 82 -20.32 0.49 6.91
C LEU A 82 -20.36 -0.56 8.03
N LEU A 83 -19.20 -1.05 8.48
CA LEU A 83 -19.12 -2.09 9.51
C LEU A 83 -19.82 -1.74 10.84
N PRO A 84 -19.77 -0.50 11.36
CA PRO A 84 -20.45 -0.14 12.60
C PRO A 84 -21.98 -0.12 12.49
N VAL A 85 -22.52 0.18 11.30
CA VAL A 85 -23.97 0.37 11.08
C VAL A 85 -24.67 -0.88 10.54
N THR A 86 -23.92 -1.78 9.90
CA THR A 86 -24.44 -3.05 9.35
C THR A 86 -24.46 -4.16 10.39
N LYS A 87 -25.45 -5.06 10.32
CA LYS A 87 -25.60 -6.22 11.22
C LYS A 87 -25.90 -7.50 10.43
N GLY A 88 -25.76 -8.65 11.09
CA GLY A 88 -26.10 -9.95 10.51
C GLY A 88 -25.25 -10.29 9.29
N TRP A 89 -25.91 -10.79 8.23
CA TRP A 89 -25.22 -11.29 7.04
C TRP A 89 -24.46 -10.20 6.27
N GLU A 90 -24.90 -8.93 6.32
CA GLU A 90 -24.20 -7.81 5.67
C GLU A 90 -22.83 -7.58 6.31
N ASN A 91 -22.79 -7.53 7.64
CA ASN A 91 -21.56 -7.34 8.39
C ASN A 91 -20.57 -8.49 8.12
N PHE A 92 -21.07 -9.72 8.12
CA PHE A 92 -20.27 -10.92 7.79
C PHE A 92 -19.74 -10.86 6.35
N TYR A 93 -20.59 -10.49 5.39
CA TYR A 93 -20.20 -10.33 4.00
C TYR A 93 -19.11 -9.27 3.83
N LEU A 94 -19.29 -8.08 4.43
CA LEU A 94 -18.34 -6.98 4.39
C LEU A 94 -16.97 -7.37 4.96
N LYS A 95 -16.94 -8.06 6.09
CA LYS A 95 -15.69 -8.60 6.68
C LYS A 95 -14.97 -9.54 5.71
N ASN A 96 -15.70 -10.44 5.05
CA ASN A 96 -15.10 -11.40 4.13
C ASN A 96 -14.54 -10.76 2.85
N ILE A 97 -15.11 -9.65 2.39
CA ILE A 97 -14.65 -8.98 1.16
C ILE A 97 -13.66 -7.85 1.41
N ARG A 98 -13.43 -7.46 2.68
CA ARG A 98 -12.63 -6.30 3.08
C ARG A 98 -11.23 -6.32 2.49
N ASP A 99 -10.50 -7.41 2.70
CA ASP A 99 -9.08 -7.52 2.33
C ASP A 99 -8.88 -8.09 0.91
N ILE A 100 -9.97 -8.31 0.16
CA ILE A 100 -9.91 -8.76 -1.23
C ILE A 100 -9.49 -7.57 -2.11
N ARG A 101 -8.31 -7.65 -2.74
CA ARG A 101 -7.79 -6.57 -3.60
C ARG A 101 -8.64 -6.28 -4.84
N LYS A 102 -9.22 -7.31 -5.45
CA LYS A 102 -10.08 -7.17 -6.63
C LYS A 102 -11.39 -7.90 -6.43
N LEU A 103 -12.47 -7.15 -6.26
CA LEU A 103 -13.81 -7.71 -6.23
C LEU A 103 -14.26 -8.15 -7.62
N SER A 104 -15.05 -9.23 -7.66
CA SER A 104 -15.84 -9.56 -8.84
C SER A 104 -16.93 -8.50 -9.07
N PRO A 105 -17.45 -8.36 -10.29
CA PRO A 105 -18.54 -7.42 -10.58
C PRO A 105 -19.76 -7.60 -9.67
N LYS A 106 -20.16 -8.85 -9.39
CA LYS A 106 -21.27 -9.16 -8.48
C LYS A 106 -20.98 -8.77 -7.04
N GLN A 107 -19.73 -8.92 -6.59
CA GLN A 107 -19.36 -8.51 -5.23
C GLN A 107 -19.38 -6.99 -5.08
N GLN A 108 -18.90 -6.27 -6.10
CA GLN A 108 -18.94 -4.81 -6.14
C GLN A 108 -20.39 -4.30 -6.14
N GLU A 109 -21.23 -4.86 -7.02
CA GLU A 109 -22.65 -4.52 -7.06
C GLU A 109 -23.33 -4.75 -5.71
N LYS A 110 -23.00 -5.86 -5.03
CA LYS A 110 -23.56 -6.15 -3.71
C LYS A 110 -23.10 -5.17 -2.64
N LEU A 111 -21.83 -4.75 -2.68
CA LEU A 111 -21.30 -3.70 -1.81
C LEU A 111 -22.02 -2.37 -2.06
N ASP A 112 -22.22 -2.01 -3.33
CA ASP A 112 -22.91 -0.77 -3.71
C ASP A 112 -24.37 -0.78 -3.23
N GLN A 113 -25.07 -1.92 -3.33
CA GLN A 113 -26.43 -2.07 -2.78
C GLN A 113 -26.48 -1.86 -1.26
N ILE A 114 -25.51 -2.41 -0.51
CA ILE A 114 -25.42 -2.23 0.94
C ILE A 114 -25.14 -0.75 1.25
N ALA A 115 -24.15 -0.16 0.57
CA ALA A 115 -23.79 1.25 0.75
C ALA A 115 -25.00 2.17 0.52
N ASN A 116 -25.75 1.97 -0.58
CA ASN A 116 -26.93 2.77 -0.91
C ASN A 116 -28.03 2.65 0.14
N ARG A 117 -28.27 1.45 0.68
CA ARG A 117 -29.26 1.22 1.74
C ARG A 117 -28.94 2.00 3.01
N HIS A 118 -27.68 1.98 3.43
CA HIS A 118 -27.24 2.63 4.67
C HIS A 118 -26.98 4.14 4.49
N ALA A 119 -26.72 4.62 3.28
CA ALA A 119 -26.66 6.05 2.97
C ALA A 119 -28.04 6.74 3.08
N GLN A 120 -29.12 6.03 2.74
CA GLN A 120 -30.50 6.57 2.80
C GLN A 120 -31.11 6.51 4.22
N GLY A 121 -30.57 5.67 5.12
CA GLY A 121 -31.06 5.51 6.49
C GLY A 121 -30.49 6.48 7.52
N GLY A 122 -29.53 7.35 7.14
CA GLY A 122 -28.92 8.36 8.02
C GLY A 122 -29.61 9.74 8.00
N ALA A 123 -30.79 9.85 7.39
CA ALA A 123 -31.55 11.09 7.22
C ALA A 123 -32.87 11.12 8.00
N ALA A 124 -33.01 10.30 9.05
CA ALA A 124 -34.20 10.26 9.91
C ALA A 124 -33.83 10.60 11.35
#